data_AF-A0A838EI03-F1
#
_entry.id   AF-A0A838EI03-F1
#
_cell.length_a   1.000
_cell.length_b   1.000
_cell.length_c   1.000
_cell.angle_alpha   90.00
_cell.angle_beta   90.00
_cell.angle_gamma   90.00
#
_symmetry.space_group_name_H-M   'P 1'
#
loop_
_entity.id
_entity.type
_entity.pdbx_description
1 polymer ?
#
loop_
_entity_poly.entity_id
_entity_poly.type
_entity_poly.pdbx_seq_one_letter_code
_entity_poly.pdbx_strand_id
1 'polypeptide(L)' 'MTVEMKDLIWIADAEQQYNRSREWFLKQIKLRKLHKTKIEGDRKAYLLRSEVEQLLQPRILDI' A
#
# COMPACT_ATOMS: atom_id res chain seq x y z
N MET A 1 -4.45 1.11 -17.97
CA MET A 1 -4.90 1.21 -16.57
C MET A 1 -4.30 2.48 -16.00
N THR A 2 -5.10 3.54 -15.92
CA THR A 2 -4.67 4.85 -15.42
C THR A 2 -4.72 4.76 -13.90
N VAL A 3 -3.56 4.66 -13.25
CA VAL A 3 -3.50 4.78 -11.79
C VAL A 3 -3.85 6.22 -11.46
N GLU A 4 -5.08 6.46 -10.99
CA GLU A 4 -5.49 7.80 -10.56
C GLU A 4 -4.56 8.23 -9.42
N MET A 5 -4.05 9.47 -9.46
CA MET A 5 -3.21 10.04 -8.38
C MET A 5 -3.89 9.98 -6.99
N LYS A 6 -5.21 9.77 -6.96
CA LYS A 6 -6.02 9.55 -5.74
C LYS A 6 -5.75 8.22 -5.05
N ASP A 7 -5.10 7.27 -5.71
CA ASP A 7 -4.80 5.96 -5.16
C ASP A 7 -3.51 5.95 -4.31
N LEU A 8 -2.79 7.06 -4.21
CA LEU A 8 -1.57 7.13 -3.40
C LEU A 8 -1.90 7.38 -1.92
N ILE A 9 -1.38 6.53 -1.05
CA ILE A 9 -1.42 6.71 0.40
C ILE A 9 -0.01 6.74 0.99
N TRP A 10 0.27 7.71 1.86
CA TRP A 10 1.55 7.74 2.58
C TRP A 10 1.64 6.54 3.53
N ILE A 11 2.79 5.88 3.60
CA ILE A 11 2.99 4.70 4.48
C ILE A 11 2.53 4.99 5.92
N ALA A 12 2.85 6.15 6.49
CA ALA A 12 2.46 6.45 7.88
C ALA A 12 0.94 6.58 8.07
N ASP A 13 0.22 7.15 7.09
CA ASP A 13 -1.25 7.16 7.07
C ASP A 13 -1.80 5.74 6.93
N ALA A 14 -1.21 4.92 6.07
CA ALA A 14 -1.60 3.53 5.89
C ALA A 14 -1.41 2.70 7.17
N GLU A 15 -0.39 3.01 7.98
CA GLU A 15 -0.19 2.36 9.29
C GLU A 15 -1.37 2.60 10.22
N GLN A 16 -1.85 3.84 10.30
CA GLN A 16 -3.01 4.18 11.13
C GLN A 16 -4.31 3.64 10.53
N GLN A 17 -4.51 3.82 9.22
CA GLN A 17 -5.77 3.48 8.56
C GLN A 17 -6.03 1.98 8.49
N TYR A 18 -4.99 1.18 8.24
CA TYR A 18 -5.11 -0.27 8.10
C TYR A 18 -4.67 -1.04 9.36
N ASN A 19 -4.26 -0.32 10.41
CA ASN A 19 -3.76 -0.89 11.66
C ASN A 19 -2.68 -1.95 11.43
N ARG A 20 -1.72 -1.63 10.55
CA ARG A 20 -0.57 -2.50 10.21
C ARG A 20 0.73 -1.76 10.50
N SER A 21 1.73 -2.45 11.04
CA SER A 21 3.03 -1.86 11.32
C SER A 21 3.79 -1.53 10.03
N ARG A 22 4.64 -0.49 10.07
CA ARG A 22 5.58 -0.16 8.98
C ARG A 22 6.35 -1.36 8.45
N GLU A 23 6.82 -2.23 9.34
CA GLU A 23 7.57 -3.42 8.98
C GLU A 23 6.77 -4.39 8.11
N TRP A 24 5.46 -4.50 8.37
CA TRP A 24 4.56 -5.31 7.56
C TRP A 24 4.49 -4.76 6.13
N PHE A 25 4.31 -3.45 5.96
CA PHE A 25 4.31 -2.80 4.65
C PHE A 25 5.66 -2.98 3.94
N LEU A 26 6.78 -2.75 4.63
CA LEU A 26 8.12 -2.98 4.10
C LEU A 26 8.33 -4.43 3.65
N LYS A 27 7.79 -5.40 4.40
CA LYS A 27 7.82 -6.81 4.01
C LYS A 27 7.00 -7.06 2.75
N GLN A 28 5.79 -6.51 2.63
CA GLN A 28 4.99 -6.67 1.40
C GLN A 28 5.65 -6.02 0.18
N ILE A 29 6.32 -4.88 0.36
CA ILE A 29 7.11 -4.24 -0.71
C ILE A 29 8.27 -5.16 -1.13
N LYS A 30 9.01 -5.74 -0.18
CA LYS A 30 10.07 -6.73 -0.48
C LYS A 30 9.53 -7.96 -1.20
N LEU A 31 8.32 -8.40 -0.85
CA LEU A 31 7.61 -9.50 -1.51
C LEU A 31 6.99 -9.11 -2.87
N ARG A 32 7.20 -7.87 -3.36
CA ARG A 32 6.61 -7.33 -4.59
C ARG A 32 5.07 -7.38 -4.62
N LYS A 33 4.45 -7.38 -3.44
CA LYS A 33 3.00 -7.33 -3.26
C LYS A 33 2.45 -5.90 -3.17
N LEU A 34 3.32 -4.95 -2.82
CA LEU A 34 3.02 -3.52 -2.79
C LEU A 34 4.05 -2.74 -3.59
N HIS A 35 3.58 -1.80 -4.39
CA HIS A 35 4.41 -0.82 -5.07
C HIS A 35 4.64 0.38 -4.17
N LYS A 36 5.93 0.67 -3.97
CA LYS A 36 6.37 1.89 -3.30
C LYS A 36 6.69 2.94 -4.35
N THR A 37 5.98 4.05 -4.32
CA THR A 37 6.30 5.24 -5.11
C THR A 37 6.79 6.39 -4.22
N LYS A 38 7.45 7.35 -4.84
CA LYS A 38 7.89 8.60 -4.20
C LYS A 38 7.49 9.74 -5.12
N ILE A 39 6.99 10.82 -4.53
CA ILE A 39 6.69 12.04 -5.26
C ILE A 39 7.96 12.89 -5.26
N GLU A 40 8.36 13.38 -6.43
CA GLU A 40 9.54 14.23 -6.55
C GLU A 40 9.32 15.53 -5.75
N GLY A 41 10.30 15.90 -4.93
CA GLY A 41 10.18 17.01 -3.97
C GLY A 41 9.61 16.64 -2.60
N ASP A 42 9.06 15.42 -2.44
CA ASP A 42 8.57 14.93 -1.15
C ASP A 42 9.49 13.81 -0.58
N ARG A 43 9.80 13.87 0.72
CA ARG A 43 10.64 12.86 1.40
C ARG A 43 9.84 11.64 1.85
N LYS A 44 8.52 11.63 1.66
CA LYS A 44 7.62 10.55 2.05
C LYS A 44 7.65 9.42 1.03
N ALA A 45 7.27 8.24 1.51
CA ALA A 45 7.10 7.05 0.70
C ALA A 45 5.60 6.73 0.62
N TYR A 46 5.10 6.58 -0.60
CA TYR A 46 3.69 6.34 -0.86
C TYR A 46 3.51 4.91 -1.36
N LEU A 47 2.32 4.36 -1.09
CA LEU A 47 1.85 3.07 -1.55
C LEU A 47 0.59 3.26 -2.38
N LEU A 48 0.27 2.28 -3.20
CA LEU A 48 -1.04 2.19 -3.84
C LEU A 48 -2.05 1.67 -2.84
N ARG A 49 -3.07 2.48 -2.55
CA ARG A 49 -4.17 2.16 -1.66
C ARG A 49 -4.90 0.92 -2.16
N SER A 50 -5.20 0.86 -3.46
CA SER A 50 -5.86 -0.30 -4.07
C SER A 50 -5.10 -1.61 -3.81
N GLU A 51 -3.77 -1.60 -3.84
CA GLU A 51 -2.99 -2.82 -3.58
C GLU A 51 -3.02 -3.23 -2.11
N VAL A 52 -2.98 -2.24 -1.20
CA VAL A 52 -3.13 -2.50 0.24
C VAL A 52 -4.51 -3.10 0.51
N GLU A 53 -5.56 -2.54 -0.07
CA GLU A 53 -6.93 -3.04 0.07
C GLU A 53 -7.07 -4.44 -0.53
N GLN A 54 -6.51 -4.70 -1.72
CA GLN A 54 -6.52 -6.04 -2.33
C GLN A 54 -5.76 -7.09 -1.49
N LEU A 55 -4.69 -6.69 -0.80
CA LEU A 55 -3.96 -7.59 0.10
C LEU A 55 -4.70 -7.88 1.40
N LEU A 56 -5.49 -6.92 1.88
CA LEU A 56 -6.27 -7.05 3.10
C LEU A 56 -7.64 -7.67 2.86
N GLN A 57 -8.13 -7.63 1.62
CA GLN A 57 -9.35 -8.32 1.24
C GLN A 57 -9.20 -9.81 1.58
N PRO A 58 -10.11 -10.38 2.38
CA PRO A 58 -10.13 -11.81 2.58
C PRO A 58 -10.34 -12.44 1.21
N ARG A 59 -9.36 -13.21 0.75
CA ARG A 59 -9.56 -14.11 -0.38
C ARG A 59 -10.56 -15.15 0.10
N ILE A 60 -11.84 -14.88 -0.13
CA ILE A 60 -12.86 -15.91 -0.07
C ILE A 60 -12.46 -16.87 -1.19
N LEU A 61 -11.72 -17.91 -0.82
CA LEU A 61 -11.64 -19.12 -1.60
C LEU A 61 -13.05 -19.68 -1.54
N ASP A 62 -13.82 -19.43 -2.59
CA ASP A 62 -15.06 -20.14 -2.86
C ASP A 62 -14.67 -21.62 -2.99
N ILE A 63 -15.01 -22.42 -1.98
CA ILE A 63 -14.90 -23.89 -1.95
C ILE A 63 -16.29 -24.46 -1.77
#